data_AF-A0A855XUV5-F1
#
_entry.id   AF-A0A855XUV5-F1
#
_cell.length_a   1.000
_cell.length_b   1.000
_cell.length_c   1.000
_cell.angle_alpha   90.00
_cell.angle_beta   90.00
_cell.angle_gamma   90.00
#
_symmetry.space_group_name_H-M   'P 1'
#
loop_
_entity.id
_entity.type
_entity.pdbx_description
1 polymer ?
#
loop_
_entity_poly.entity_id
_entity_poly.type
_entity_poly.pdbx_seq_one_letter_code
_entity_poly.pdbx_strand_id
1 'polypeptide(L)' 'MAKIAEKVADYLAAREEPRNREEKLLQELWNVGKEEERHMLAHMLVRLAQGLTPNH' A
#
# COMPACT_ATOMS: atom_id res chain seq x y z
N MET A 1 -6.19 -9.55 -7.65
CA MET A 1 -7.20 -8.86 -6.80
C MET A 1 -6.85 -8.98 -5.32
N ALA A 2 -6.80 -10.19 -4.74
CA ALA A 2 -6.57 -10.40 -3.30
C ALA A 2 -5.27 -9.81 -2.75
N LYS A 3 -4.10 -10.20 -3.29
CA LYS A 3 -2.79 -9.91 -2.68
C LYS A 3 -2.46 -8.44 -2.34
N ILE A 4 -3.07 -7.46 -3.02
CA ILE A 4 -2.74 -6.04 -2.82
C ILE A 4 -3.78 -5.32 -1.96
N ALA A 5 -5.06 -5.65 -2.11
CA ALA A 5 -6.05 -5.29 -1.10
C ALA A 5 -5.71 -5.92 0.26
N GLU A 6 -5.20 -7.16 0.23
CA GLU A 6 -4.64 -7.90 1.37
C GLU A 6 -3.41 -7.18 1.90
N LYS A 7 -2.42 -6.79 1.07
CA LYS A 7 -1.30 -5.97 1.57
C LYS A 7 -1.71 -4.64 2.19
N VAL A 8 -2.71 -3.93 1.64
CA VAL A 8 -3.20 -2.66 2.22
C VAL A 8 -3.98 -2.93 3.51
N ALA A 9 -4.76 -4.01 3.56
CA ALA A 9 -5.46 -4.45 4.76
C ALA A 9 -4.49 -4.93 5.84
N ASP A 10 -3.46 -5.70 5.49
CA ASP A 10 -2.35 -6.10 6.35
C ASP A 10 -1.58 -4.88 6.82
N TYR A 11 -1.37 -3.87 5.97
CA TYR A 11 -0.76 -2.60 6.37
C TYR A 11 -1.55 -1.83 7.42
N LEU A 12 -2.88 -1.88 7.29
CA LEU A 12 -3.82 -1.25 8.22
C LEU A 12 -4.01 -2.07 9.50
N ALA A 13 -3.98 -3.40 9.39
CA ALA A 13 -4.29 -4.33 10.47
C ALA A 13 -3.06 -4.73 11.29
N ALA A 14 -1.90 -4.87 10.65
CA ALA A 14 -0.70 -5.36 11.26
C ALA A 14 0.24 -4.20 11.58
N ARG A 15 0.52 -4.01 12.87
CA ARG A 15 1.76 -3.38 13.34
C ARG A 15 2.97 -4.28 13.02
N GLU A 16 3.03 -4.84 11.83
CA GLU A 16 4.16 -5.68 11.42
C GLU A 16 5.36 -4.80 11.08
N GLU A 17 6.54 -5.26 11.51
CA GLU A 17 7.79 -4.62 11.15
C GLU A 17 8.03 -4.80 9.64
N PRO A 18 8.44 -3.72 8.93
CA PRO A 18 8.68 -3.79 7.50
C PRO A 18 9.78 -4.80 7.19
N ARG A 19 9.51 -5.73 6.26
CA ARG A 19 10.43 -6.84 5.93
C ARG A 19 11.46 -6.45 4.87
N ASN A 20 11.22 -5.36 4.15
CA ASN A 20 12.12 -4.79 3.14
C ASN A 20 12.08 -3.25 3.14
N ARG A 21 12.94 -2.62 2.34
CA ARG A 21 13.07 -1.16 2.29
C ARG A 21 11.85 -0.51 1.65
N GLU A 22 11.21 -1.17 0.70
CA GLU A 22 9.99 -0.69 0.04
C GLU A 22 8.82 -0.62 1.01
N GLU A 23 8.60 -1.67 1.80
CA GLU A 23 7.60 -1.72 2.87
C GLU A 23 7.89 -0.65 3.93
N LYS A 24 9.16 -0.45 4.31
CA LYS A 24 9.52 0.62 5.25
C LYS A 24 9.19 2.01 4.71
N LEU A 25 9.48 2.27 3.43
CA LEU A 25 9.17 3.54 2.78
C LEU A 25 7.65 3.80 2.76
N LEU A 26 6.86 2.79 2.42
CA LEU A 26 5.40 2.89 2.46
C LEU A 26 4.89 3.18 3.89
N GLN A 27 5.61 2.69 4.92
CA GLN A 27 5.24 2.89 6.33
C GLN A 27 5.44 4.32 6.75
N GLU A 28 6.62 4.85 6.42
CA GLU A 28 6.98 6.21 6.73
C GLU A 28 6.03 7.18 6.02
N LEU A 29 5.74 6.96 4.72
CA LEU A 29 4.77 7.75 3.95
C LEU A 29 3.36 7.69 4.55
N TRP A 30 2.92 6.50 4.97
CA TRP A 30 1.62 6.34 5.61
C TRP A 30 1.55 7.06 6.96
N ASN A 31 2.59 6.93 7.79
CA ASN A 31 2.65 7.53 9.12
C ASN A 31 2.67 9.07 9.08
N VAL A 32 3.38 9.67 8.11
CA VAL A 32 3.44 11.13 7.97
C VAL A 32 2.22 11.73 7.25
N GLY A 33 1.51 10.93 6.44
CA GLY A 33 0.34 11.37 5.70
C GLY A 33 -0.90 11.55 6.58
N LYS A 34 -1.77 12.49 6.21
CA LYS A 34 -3.12 12.68 6.75
C LYS A 34 -4.10 11.68 6.12
N GLU A 35 -5.32 11.61 6.65
CA GLU A 35 -6.34 10.65 6.21
C GLU A 35 -6.59 10.66 4.69
N GLU A 36 -6.76 11.84 4.10
CA GLU A 36 -6.93 11.98 2.64
C GLU A 36 -5.70 11.53 1.85
N GLU A 37 -4.49 11.84 2.33
CA GLU A 37 -3.23 11.46 1.68
C GLU A 37 -3.00 9.94 1.75
N ARG A 38 -3.39 9.31 2.87
CA ARG A 38 -3.38 7.86 3.05
C ARG A 38 -4.35 7.17 2.10
N HIS A 39 -5.56 7.71 1.93
CA HIS A 39 -6.53 7.21 0.95
C HIS A 39 -5.99 7.32 -0.48
N MET A 40 -5.35 8.43 -0.83
CA MET A 40 -4.70 8.59 -2.13
C MET A 40 -3.51 7.63 -2.32
N LEU A 41 -2.68 7.45 -1.29
CA LEU A 41 -1.57 6.49 -1.31
C LEU A 41 -2.07 5.06 -1.54
N ALA A 42 -3.11 4.63 -0.82
CA ALA A 42 -3.76 3.34 -1.03
C ALA A 42 -4.29 3.19 -2.47
N HIS A 43 -4.95 4.21 -3.00
CA HIS A 43 -5.47 4.20 -4.37
C HIS A 43 -4.35 4.11 -5.41
N MET A 44 -3.22 4.81 -5.20
CA MET A 44 -2.05 4.71 -6.07
C MET A 44 -1.41 3.32 -6.02
N LEU A 45 -1.31 2.70 -4.85
CA LEU A 45 -0.78 1.34 -4.70
C LEU A 45 -1.65 0.31 -5.42
N VAL A 46 -2.99 0.45 -5.34
CA VAL A 46 -3.94 -0.37 -6.08
C VAL A 46 -3.79 -0.17 -7.59
N ARG A 47 -3.65 1.08 -8.05
CA ARG A 47 -3.42 1.36 -9.48
C ARG A 47 -2.07 0.89 -10.00
N LEU A 48 -1.01 0.97 -9.21
CA LEU A 48 0.32 0.45 -9.55
C LEU A 48 0.27 -1.06 -9.72
N ALA A 49 -0.40 -1.74 -8.78
CA ALA A 49 -0.66 -3.16 -8.81
C ALA A 49 -1.49 -3.61 -10.03
N GLN A 50 -2.52 -2.83 -10.39
CA GLN A 50 -3.40 -3.10 -11.53
C GLN A 50 -2.75 -2.71 -12.87
N GLY A 51 -1.93 -1.65 -12.88
CA GLY A 51 -1.21 -1.17 -14.05
C GLY A 51 -0.11 -2.11 -14.53
N LEU A 52 0.28 -3.09 -13.69
CA LEU A 52 1.17 -4.20 -14.06
C LEU A 52 0.43 -5.42 -14.64
N THR A 53 -0.89 -5.40 -14.71
CA THR A 53 -1.67 -6.32 -15.56
C THR A 53 -2.19 -5.53 -16.75
N PRO A 54 -1.47 -5.49 -17.89
CA PRO A 54 -2.12 -5.12 -19.13
C PRO A 54 -3.23 -6.15 -19.36
N ASN A 55 -4.44 -5.64 -19.54
CA ASN A 55 -5.53 -6.40 -20.10
C ASN A 55 -5.08 -6.88 -21.49
N HIS A 56 -4.61 -8.12 -21.57
CA HIS A 56 -4.53 -8.98 -22.76
C HIS A 56 -4.87 -10.39 -22.30
#